data_AF-A0A938VSZ5-F1
#
_entry.id   AF-A0A938VSZ5-F1
#
_cell.length_a   1.000
_cell.length_b   1.000
_cell.length_c   1.000
_cell.angle_alpha   90.00
_cell.angle_beta   90.00
_cell.angle_gamma   90.00
#
_symmetry.space_group_name_H-M   'P 1'
#
loop_
_entity.id
_entity.type
_entity.pdbx_description
1 polymer ?
#
loop_
_entity_poly.entity_id
_entity_poly.type
_entity_poly.pdbx_seq_one_letter_code
_entity_poly.pdbx_strand_id
1 'polypeptide(L)'
;MPARARALALAALALLAVATPVTAPAAAAVAAPAVIPVRAETFVKVEGHGWGHGVGMSQWGARGRALAGQTAEQIVKAYYTGSEIHPLPAEPTTIRVLVDSDYRPPASDGSAASSNKLLGDI
;
A
#
# COMPACT_ATOMS: atom_id res chain seq x y z
N MET A 1 57.51 -17.64 104.12
CA MET A 1 58.40 -18.27 103.13
C MET A 1 57.69 -18.28 101.78
N PRO A 2 58.39 -18.00 100.66
CA PRO A 2 57.83 -17.37 99.46
C PRO A 2 57.50 -18.38 98.35
N ALA A 3 56.54 -18.04 97.47
CA ALA A 3 56.62 -18.38 96.04
C ALA A 3 55.66 -17.53 95.20
N ARG A 4 56.18 -17.00 94.10
CA ARG A 4 55.62 -16.02 93.16
C ARG A 4 54.95 -16.71 91.96
N ALA A 5 53.96 -16.07 91.33
CA ALA A 5 53.69 -16.18 89.88
C ALA A 5 52.87 -14.95 89.42
N ARG A 6 53.45 -13.97 88.71
CA ARG A 6 53.70 -13.86 87.26
C ARG A 6 52.50 -13.31 86.47
N ALA A 7 52.64 -12.11 85.92
CA ALA A 7 52.35 -11.81 84.51
C ALA A 7 52.72 -10.34 84.20
N LEU A 8 53.77 -10.18 83.40
CA LEU A 8 54.11 -8.94 82.69
C LEU A 8 53.64 -9.10 81.24
N ALA A 9 52.96 -8.10 80.69
CA ALA A 9 52.79 -7.98 79.24
C ALA A 9 52.83 -6.48 78.86
N LEU A 10 53.95 -6.07 78.27
CA LEU A 10 54.22 -4.79 77.61
C LEU A 10 54.41 -5.07 76.12
N ALA A 11 53.83 -4.25 75.24
CA ALA A 11 54.34 -3.82 73.92
C ALA A 11 53.19 -3.13 73.14
N ALA A 12 53.15 -1.81 72.91
CA ALA A 12 54.03 -0.89 72.16
C ALA A 12 53.66 -0.75 70.65
N LEU A 13 52.85 0.27 70.38
CA LEU A 13 52.93 1.35 69.37
C LEU A 13 53.39 1.09 67.90
N ALA A 14 52.46 1.42 66.99
CA ALA A 14 52.57 2.12 65.70
C ALA A 14 53.40 1.56 64.53
N LEU A 15 52.72 1.35 63.38
CA LEU A 15 53.33 1.48 62.05
C LEU A 15 52.39 2.25 61.10
N LEU A 16 52.96 3.26 60.46
CA LEU A 16 52.36 4.30 59.62
C LEU A 16 52.11 3.78 58.18
N ALA A 17 50.89 3.95 57.65
CA ALA A 17 50.55 3.58 56.28
C ALA A 17 50.71 4.77 55.31
N VAL A 18 51.61 4.67 54.34
CA VAL A 18 51.75 5.62 53.23
C VAL A 18 51.07 5.01 52.00
N ALA A 19 50.02 5.66 51.50
CA ALA A 19 49.31 5.26 50.29
C ALA A 19 49.71 6.17 49.12
N THR A 20 50.39 5.63 48.11
CA THR A 20 50.58 6.29 46.82
C THR A 20 49.45 5.89 45.88
N PRO A 21 48.78 6.82 45.16
CA PRO A 21 47.79 6.44 44.17
C PRO A 21 48.50 5.98 42.88
N VAL A 22 48.18 4.77 42.43
CA VAL A 22 48.51 4.29 41.08
C VAL A 22 47.53 4.92 40.11
N THR A 23 48.01 5.76 39.19
CA THR A 23 47.21 6.28 38.08
C THR A 23 47.09 5.21 36.99
N ALA A 24 45.85 4.79 36.69
CA ALA A 24 45.54 3.92 35.56
C ALA A 24 45.47 4.74 34.25
N PRO A 25 45.88 4.19 33.09
CA PRO A 25 45.78 4.91 31.83
C PRO A 25 44.33 4.91 31.32
N ALA A 26 43.87 6.06 30.80
CA ALA A 26 42.59 6.15 30.11
C ALA A 26 42.70 5.47 28.74
N ALA A 27 41.96 4.39 28.54
CA ALA A 27 41.85 3.73 27.24
C ALA A 27 41.13 4.67 26.25
N ALA A 28 41.82 5.07 25.18
CA ALA A 28 41.21 5.81 24.09
C ALA A 28 40.20 4.91 23.35
N ALA A 29 38.93 5.31 23.36
CA ALA A 29 37.88 4.61 22.64
C ALA A 29 38.07 4.80 21.12
N VAL A 30 38.23 3.71 20.38
CA VAL A 30 38.23 3.71 18.92
C VAL A 30 36.78 3.86 18.46
N ALA A 31 36.47 4.91 17.70
CA ALA A 31 35.13 5.13 17.16
C ALA A 31 34.77 4.03 16.14
N ALA A 32 33.62 3.38 16.34
CA ALA A 32 33.06 2.42 15.40
C ALA A 32 32.67 3.10 14.07
N PRO A 33 32.71 2.39 12.92
CA PRO A 33 32.32 2.96 11.64
C PRO A 33 30.85 3.39 11.66
N ALA A 34 30.57 4.57 11.11
CA ALA A 34 29.22 5.08 10.96
C ALA A 34 28.44 4.18 9.97
N VAL A 35 27.51 3.39 10.49
CA VAL A 35 26.53 2.67 9.68
C VAL A 35 25.45 3.67 9.26
N ILE A 36 25.36 3.97 7.97
CA ILE A 36 24.23 4.74 7.44
C ILE A 36 23.04 3.78 7.36
N PRO A 37 21.97 3.96 8.15
CA PRO A 37 20.79 3.12 8.02
C PRO A 37 20.15 3.37 6.65
N VAL A 38 19.99 2.31 5.86
CA VAL A 38 19.13 2.35 4.67
C VAL A 38 17.71 2.60 5.17
N ARG A 39 17.12 3.75 4.79
CA ARG A 39 15.76 4.09 5.18
C ARG A 39 14.82 3.02 4.61
N ALA A 40 14.03 2.40 5.48
CA ALA A 40 12.98 1.47 5.09
C ALA A 40 12.11 2.09 3.99
N GLU A 41 11.69 1.24 3.07
CA GLU A 41 11.04 1.56 1.81
C GLU A 41 9.85 2.50 2.05
N THR A 42 9.96 3.74 1.55
CA THR A 42 8.87 4.71 1.60
C THR A 42 7.80 4.30 0.60
N PHE A 43 6.66 3.80 1.08
CA PHE A 43 5.50 3.56 0.23
C PHE A 43 4.76 4.87 -0.04
N VAL A 44 4.29 5.04 -1.29
CA VAL A 44 3.39 6.13 -1.68
C VAL A 44 2.04 5.50 -2.02
N LYS A 45 1.02 5.80 -1.22
CA LYS A 45 -0.36 5.40 -1.50
C LYS A 45 -0.98 6.44 -2.44
N VAL A 46 -1.48 5.99 -3.58
CA VAL A 46 -2.27 6.81 -4.50
C VAL A 46 -3.71 6.32 -4.47
N GLU A 47 -4.63 7.21 -4.13
CA GLU A 47 -6.07 6.95 -4.16
C GLU A 47 -6.68 7.70 -5.34
N GLY A 48 -7.56 7.04 -6.08
CA GLY A 48 -8.20 7.58 -7.27
C GLY A 48 -9.56 6.92 -7.51
N HIS A 49 -10.33 7.48 -8.43
CA HIS A 49 -11.69 7.03 -8.73
C HIS A 49 -11.87 6.88 -10.25
N GLY A 50 -12.85 6.07 -10.64
CA GLY A 50 -13.20 5.83 -12.04
C GLY A 50 -12.36 4.73 -12.68
N TRP A 51 -12.86 4.21 -13.81
CA TRP A 51 -12.20 3.19 -14.60
C TRP A 51 -12.29 3.58 -16.09
N GLY A 52 -11.13 3.80 -16.71
CA GLY A 52 -11.01 4.27 -18.09
C GLY A 52 -10.47 5.69 -18.22
N HIS A 53 -10.42 6.19 -19.45
CA HIS A 53 -9.83 7.49 -19.80
C HIS A 53 -10.72 8.70 -19.50
N GLY A 54 -11.96 8.48 -19.03
CA GLY A 54 -12.85 9.55 -18.57
C GLY A 54 -13.41 10.48 -19.66
N VAL A 55 -13.38 10.07 -20.93
CA VAL A 55 -13.87 10.90 -22.06
C VAL A 55 -15.06 10.22 -22.73
N GLY A 56 -16.07 11.00 -23.11
CA GLY A 56 -17.26 10.50 -23.80
C GLY A 56 -18.24 9.82 -22.85
N MET A 57 -18.75 8.65 -23.26
CA MET A 57 -19.81 7.94 -22.55
C MET A 57 -19.29 7.03 -21.43
N SER A 58 -19.72 7.29 -20.20
CA SER A 58 -19.57 6.34 -19.10
C SER A 58 -20.55 5.18 -19.26
N GLN A 59 -20.06 3.96 -19.40
CA GLN A 59 -20.90 2.76 -19.54
C GLN A 59 -21.81 2.55 -18.32
N TRP A 60 -21.24 2.67 -17.12
CA TRP A 60 -22.00 2.56 -15.87
C TRP A 60 -23.02 3.70 -15.70
N GLY A 61 -22.66 4.92 -16.09
CA GLY A 61 -23.61 6.03 -16.05
C GLY A 61 -24.72 5.88 -17.10
N ALA A 62 -24.42 5.34 -18.29
CA ALA A 62 -25.42 5.03 -19.31
C ALA A 62 -26.40 3.96 -18.81
N ARG A 63 -25.91 2.90 -18.16
CA ARG A 63 -26.75 1.91 -17.47
C ARG A 63 -27.65 2.56 -16.41
N GLY A 64 -27.10 3.43 -15.57
CA GLY A 64 -27.89 4.16 -14.56
C GLY A 64 -29.00 5.02 -15.17
N ARG A 65 -28.72 5.73 -16.26
CA ARG A 65 -29.73 6.52 -17.00
C ARG A 65 -30.81 5.65 -17.64
N ALA A 66 -30.43 4.50 -18.21
CA ALA A 66 -31.38 3.54 -18.77
C ALA A 66 -32.29 2.95 -17.69
N LEU A 67 -31.74 2.60 -16.52
CA LEU A 67 -32.51 2.15 -15.35
C LEU A 67 -33.45 3.25 -14.81
N ALA A 68 -33.09 4.52 -15.01
CA ALA A 68 -33.95 5.68 -14.73
C ALA A 68 -34.98 5.97 -15.86
N GLY A 69 -35.08 5.11 -16.87
CA GLY A 69 -36.08 5.20 -17.94
C GLY A 69 -35.72 6.14 -19.10
N GLN A 70 -34.47 6.62 -19.19
CA GLN A 70 -34.05 7.45 -20.33
C GLN A 70 -33.90 6.60 -21.60
N THR A 71 -34.30 7.16 -22.74
CA THR A 71 -34.11 6.51 -24.05
C THR A 71 -32.64 6.55 -24.48
N ALA A 72 -32.25 5.70 -25.44
CA ALA A 72 -30.89 5.68 -25.97
C ALA A 72 -30.46 7.06 -26.51
N GLU A 73 -31.35 7.77 -27.20
CA GLU A 73 -31.09 9.11 -27.74
C GLU A 73 -30.83 10.13 -26.64
N GLN A 74 -31.61 10.07 -25.55
CA GLN A 74 -31.43 10.95 -24.39
C GLN A 74 -30.08 10.67 -23.70
N ILE A 75 -29.70 9.40 -23.59
CA ILE A 75 -28.43 8.98 -22.99
C ILE A 75 -27.26 9.47 -23.85
N VAL A 76 -27.27 9.25 -25.16
CA VAL A 76 -26.22 9.69 -26.08
C VAL A 76 -26.06 11.21 -26.02
N LYS A 77 -27.16 11.96 -26.10
CA LYS A 77 -27.13 13.43 -26.02
C LYS A 77 -26.62 13.97 -24.68
N ALA A 78 -26.78 13.22 -23.59
CA ALA A 78 -26.23 13.59 -22.29
C ALA A 78 -24.70 13.48 -22.22
N TYR A 79 -24.08 12.60 -23.02
CA TYR A 79 -22.62 12.44 -23.06
C TYR A 79 -21.95 13.18 -24.21
N TYR A 80 -22.67 13.37 -25.31
CA TYR A 80 -22.18 14.00 -26.53
C TYR A 80 -23.03 15.23 -26.84
N THR A 81 -22.71 16.35 -26.19
CA THR A 81 -23.47 17.60 -26.39
C THR A 81 -23.32 18.10 -27.83
N GLY A 82 -24.45 18.44 -28.46
CA GLY A 82 -24.47 18.88 -29.86
C GLY A 82 -24.38 17.75 -30.90
N SER A 83 -24.41 16.48 -30.49
CA SER A 83 -24.46 15.36 -31.43
C SER A 83 -25.85 15.21 -32.05
N GLU A 84 -25.89 14.84 -33.32
CA GLU A 84 -27.09 14.42 -34.04
C GLU A 84 -27.06 12.91 -34.30
N ILE A 85 -28.24 12.29 -34.30
CA ILE A 85 -28.41 10.86 -34.59
C ILE A 85 -29.00 10.75 -35.99
N HIS A 86 -28.27 10.08 -36.88
CA HIS A 86 -28.68 9.86 -38.26
C HIS A 86 -28.82 8.37 -38.53
N PRO A 87 -29.90 7.93 -39.20
CA PRO A 87 -29.98 6.56 -39.67
C PRO A 87 -28.91 6.33 -40.74
N LEU A 88 -28.31 5.13 -40.73
CA LEU A 88 -27.43 4.72 -41.82
C LEU A 88 -28.28 4.48 -43.09
N PRO A 89 -27.74 4.78 -44.29
CA PRO A 89 -28.44 4.53 -45.55
C PRO A 89 -28.78 3.04 -45.71
N ALA A 90 -29.87 2.75 -46.42
CA ALA A 90 -30.41 1.40 -46.60
C ALA A 90 -29.52 0.48 -47.46
N GLU A 91 -28.46 1.03 -48.05
CA GLU A 91 -27.49 0.26 -48.81
C GLU A 91 -26.65 -0.64 -47.88
N PRO A 92 -26.31 -1.87 -48.30
CA PRO A 92 -25.61 -2.83 -47.46
C PRO A 92 -24.23 -2.30 -47.06
N THR A 93 -24.14 -1.78 -45.84
CA THR A 93 -22.90 -1.29 -45.25
C THR A 93 -22.32 -2.37 -44.34
N THR A 94 -21.12 -2.87 -44.67
CA THR A 94 -20.45 -3.87 -43.83
C THR A 94 -19.77 -3.20 -42.64
N ILE A 95 -20.29 -3.42 -41.43
CA ILE A 95 -19.65 -2.98 -40.18
C ILE A 95 -18.89 -4.15 -39.58
N ARG A 96 -17.57 -3.99 -39.43
CA ARG A 96 -16.73 -4.98 -38.75
C ARG A 96 -16.65 -4.63 -37.27
N VAL A 97 -17.13 -5.54 -36.43
CA VAL A 97 -17.04 -5.43 -34.98
C VAL A 97 -16.06 -6.49 -34.50
N LEU A 98 -15.07 -6.09 -33.70
CA LEU A 98 -14.21 -7.03 -33.01
C LEU A 98 -15.00 -7.62 -31.86
N VAL A 99 -15.07 -8.94 -31.82
CA VAL A 99 -15.79 -9.67 -30.79
C VAL A 99 -14.82 -10.68 -30.18
N ASP A 100 -14.98 -10.94 -28.89
CA ASP A 100 -14.21 -11.97 -28.18
C ASP A 100 -14.36 -13.33 -28.87
N SER A 101 -13.30 -14.14 -28.87
CA SER A 101 -13.30 -15.45 -29.54
C SER A 101 -14.35 -16.41 -28.98
N ASP A 102 -14.74 -16.22 -27.72
CA ASP A 102 -15.71 -17.07 -27.03
C ASP A 102 -17.13 -16.49 -27.08
N TYR A 103 -17.33 -15.34 -27.74
CA TYR A 103 -18.65 -14.75 -27.87
C TYR A 103 -19.57 -15.62 -28.72
N ARG A 104 -20.61 -16.12 -28.05
CA ARG A 104 -21.73 -16.79 -28.71
C ARG A 104 -22.92 -15.83 -28.76
N PRO A 105 -23.40 -15.43 -29.95
CA PRO A 105 -24.57 -14.58 -30.02
C PRO A 105 -25.77 -15.30 -29.39
N PRO A 106 -26.63 -14.59 -28.64
CA PRO A 106 -27.90 -15.14 -28.19
C PRO A 106 -28.73 -15.57 -29.40
N ALA A 107 -29.57 -16.59 -29.20
CA ALA A 107 -30.44 -17.07 -30.25
C ALA A 107 -31.38 -15.92 -30.70
N SER A 108 -31.63 -15.83 -32.00
CA SER A 108 -32.43 -14.76 -32.61
C SER A 108 -33.92 -14.81 -32.22
N ASP A 109 -34.32 -15.81 -31.44
CA ASP A 109 -35.66 -16.00 -30.88
C ASP A 109 -35.88 -15.23 -29.56
N GLY A 110 -34.87 -14.48 -29.09
CA GLY A 110 -34.95 -13.72 -27.85
C GLY A 110 -34.61 -14.53 -26.59
N SER A 111 -34.16 -15.77 -26.74
CA SER A 111 -33.56 -16.54 -25.64
C SER A 111 -32.18 -15.95 -25.32
N ALA A 112 -32.13 -15.12 -24.28
CA ALA A 112 -30.89 -14.55 -23.79
C ALA A 112 -29.91 -15.69 -23.46
N ALA A 113 -28.81 -15.77 -24.21
CA ALA A 113 -27.65 -16.51 -23.78
C ALA A 113 -27.19 -15.86 -22.47
N SER A 114 -27.59 -16.45 -21.35
CA SER A 114 -27.10 -16.15 -20.01
C SER A 114 -25.61 -16.45 -19.96
N SER A 115 -24.82 -15.55 -20.51
CA SER A 115 -23.39 -15.42 -20.25
C SER A 115 -23.22 -14.13 -19.46
N ASN A 116 -23.75 -14.15 -18.23
CA ASN A 116 -23.39 -13.16 -17.22
C ASN A 116 -21.94 -13.44 -16.79
N LYS A 117 -20.99 -13.19 -17.70
CA LYS A 117 -19.54 -13.33 -17.48
C LYS A 117 -18.82 -11.98 -17.61
N LEU A 118 -19.56 -10.87 -17.55
CA LEU A 118 -18.99 -9.51 -17.56
C LEU A 118 -19.47 -8.61 -16.40
N LEU A 119 -20.30 -9.14 -15.49
CA LEU A 119 -20.67 -8.48 -14.24
C LEU A 119 -20.53 -9.50 -13.09
N GLY A 120 -19.31 -9.96 -12.85
CA GLY A 120 -18.96 -10.51 -11.54
C GLY A 120 -18.63 -9.34 -10.63
N ASP A 121 -19.33 -9.24 -9.50
CA ASP A 121 -18.95 -8.57 -8.25
C ASP A 121 -17.85 -7.50 -8.38
N ILE A 122 -18.27 -6.26 -8.65
CA ILE A 122 -17.52 -5.04 -8.32
C ILE A 122 -18.47 -4.09 -7.60
#